data_AF-A0A949A6G5-F1
#
_entry.id   AF-A0A949A6G5-F1
#
_cell.length_a   1.000
_cell.length_b   1.000
_cell.length_c   1.000
_cell.angle_alpha   90.00
_cell.angle_beta   90.00
_cell.angle_gamma   90.00
#
_symmetry.space_group_name_H-M   'P 1'
#
loop_
_entity.id
_entity.type
_entity.pdbx_description
1 polymer ?
#
loop_
_entity_poly.entity_id
_entity_poly.type
_entity_poly.pdbx_seq_one_letter_code
_entity_poly.pdbx_strand_id
1 'polypeptide(L)'
;MKYVDVTDGQCKDGGLAIMLILLLVAWFGERPVYAGPVIVVLLITMIRPVFFKPLAWLLFRVSAVLEKIASRVILTFIFVFMVTPVGICRKMLGHDPMRLKQWHVSHQSSFQDRKHKFTAADLEKQF
;
A
#
# COMPACT_ATOMS: atom_id res chain seq x y z
N MET A 1 2.11 16.00 -0.53
CA MET A 1 1.62 15.50 -1.83
C MET A 1 2.63 15.95 -2.88
N LYS A 2 3.69 15.16 -3.09
CA LYS A 2 4.79 15.50 -4.02
C LYS A 2 4.27 15.30 -5.44
N TYR A 3 4.28 16.36 -6.25
CA TYR A 3 4.08 16.22 -7.69
C TYR A 3 5.23 15.38 -8.22
N VAL A 4 4.90 14.24 -8.83
CA VAL A 4 5.85 13.44 -9.58
C VAL A 4 6.09 14.21 -10.87
N ASP A 5 7.19 14.97 -10.91
CA ASP A 5 7.71 15.51 -12.15
C ASP A 5 7.94 14.34 -13.10
N VAL A 6 7.13 14.28 -14.16
CA VAL A 6 7.29 13.26 -15.20
C VAL A 6 8.52 13.66 -16.01
N THR A 7 9.69 13.27 -15.49
CA THR A 7 10.99 13.45 -16.14
C THR A 7 10.96 12.76 -17.52
N ASP A 8 11.64 13.35 -18.51
CA ASP A 8 11.67 12.83 -19.89
C ASP A 8 12.12 11.37 -20.00
N GLY A 9 12.84 10.84 -18.99
CA GLY A 9 13.15 9.42 -18.84
C GLY A 9 11.91 8.53 -18.65
N GLN A 10 10.97 8.93 -17.79
CA GLN A 10 9.74 8.18 -17.55
C GLN A 10 8.82 8.15 -18.79
N CYS A 11 8.89 9.18 -19.63
CA CYS A 11 8.22 9.18 -20.93
C CYS A 11 8.82 8.15 -21.90
N LYS A 12 10.15 7.93 -21.86
CA LYS A 12 10.81 6.90 -22.66
C LYS A 12 10.46 5.51 -22.15
N ASP A 13 10.45 5.32 -20.82
CA ASP A 13 10.11 4.04 -20.20
C ASP A 13 8.64 3.65 -20.44
N GLY A 14 7.72 4.62 -20.38
CA GLY A 14 6.32 4.41 -20.76
C GLY A 14 6.14 4.05 -22.24
N GLY A 15 6.88 4.71 -23.14
CA GLY A 15 6.87 4.38 -24.56
C GLY A 15 7.39 2.97 -24.84
N LEU A 16 8.46 2.55 -24.14
CA LEU A 16 9.02 1.19 -24.23
C LEU A 16 8.06 0.12 -23.68
N ALA A 17 7.37 0.39 -22.57
CA ALA A 17 6.38 -0.55 -22.01
C ALA A 17 5.21 -0.80 -22.98
N ILE A 18 4.72 0.26 -23.63
CA ILE A 18 3.64 0.15 -24.64
C ILE A 18 4.13 -0.61 -25.88
N MET A 19 5.36 -0.34 -26.33
CA MET A 19 5.98 -1.09 -27.43
C MET A 19 6.04 -2.59 -27.11
N LEU A 20 6.45 -2.95 -25.89
CA LEU A 20 6.50 -4.34 -25.43
C LEU A 20 5.11 -4.98 -25.44
N ILE A 21 4.08 -4.29 -24.93
CA ILE A 21 2.70 -4.79 -24.90
C ILE A 21 2.16 -5.02 -26.32
N LEU A 22 2.37 -4.06 -27.23
CA LEU A 22 1.97 -4.19 -28.64
C LEU A 22 2.67 -5.37 -29.33
N LEU A 23 3.97 -5.57 -29.06
CA LEU A 23 4.72 -6.70 -29.59
C LEU A 23 4.19 -8.03 -29.07
N LEU A 24 3.80 -8.08 -27.79
CA LEU A 24 3.24 -9.28 -27.15
C LEU A 24 1.85 -9.63 -27.70
N VAL A 25 1.02 -8.62 -27.95
CA VAL A 25 -0.30 -8.78 -28.61
C VAL A 25 -0.13 -9.23 -30.06
N ALA A 26 0.84 -8.67 -30.79
CA ALA A 26 1.14 -9.07 -32.17
C ALA A 26 1.71 -10.49 -32.27
N TRP A 27 2.48 -10.91 -31.26
CA TRP A 27 3.02 -12.27 -31.17
C TRP A 27 1.92 -13.32 -30.88
N PHE A 28 0.95 -12.99 -30.03
CA PHE A 28 -0.17 -13.89 -29.72
C PHE A 28 -1.24 -13.92 -30.83
N GLY A 29 -1.35 -12.86 -31.62
CA GLY A 29 -2.23 -12.83 -32.79
C GLY A 29 -1.56 -13.50 -33.98
N GLU A 30 -1.73 -14.81 -34.16
CA GLU A 30 -1.20 -15.64 -35.26
C GLU A 30 -1.71 -15.26 -36.68
N ARG A 31 -2.05 -13.99 -36.93
CA ARG A 31 -2.50 -13.46 -38.21
C ARG A 31 -1.49 -12.41 -38.71
N PRO A 32 -0.84 -12.61 -39.88
CA PRO A 32 0.19 -11.70 -40.41
C PRO A 32 -0.35 -10.30 -40.78
N VAL A 33 -1.66 -10.08 -40.71
CA VAL A 33 -2.33 -8.80 -41.03
C VAL A 33 -2.06 -7.73 -39.95
N TYR A 34 -1.68 -8.12 -38.72
CA TYR A 34 -1.42 -7.18 -37.63
C TYR A 34 0.03 -6.67 -37.58
N ALA A 35 0.95 -7.23 -38.38
CA ALA A 35 2.36 -6.81 -38.39
C ALA A 35 2.57 -5.40 -38.99
N GLY A 36 1.79 -5.04 -40.02
CA GLY A 36 1.85 -3.72 -40.67
C GLY A 36 1.58 -2.54 -39.72
N PRO A 37 0.45 -2.51 -38.99
CA PRO A 37 0.17 -1.41 -38.07
C PRO A 37 1.15 -1.35 -36.89
N VAL A 38 1.70 -2.48 -36.44
CA VAL A 38 2.71 -2.52 -35.36
C VAL A 38 4.00 -1.81 -35.80
N ILE A 39 4.48 -2.04 -37.01
CA ILE A 39 5.66 -1.37 -37.58
C ILE A 39 5.42 0.14 -37.74
N VAL A 40 4.23 0.56 -38.17
CA VAL A 40 3.87 1.98 -38.28
C VAL A 40 3.84 2.64 -36.90
N VAL A 41 3.25 1.98 -35.90
CA VAL A 41 3.26 2.46 -34.51
C VAL A 41 4.69 2.53 -33.95
N LEU A 42 5.57 1.59 -34.32
CA LEU A 42 6.98 1.53 -33.92
C LEU A 42 7.82 2.67 -34.54
N LEU A 43 7.56 3.00 -35.81
CA LEU A 43 8.17 4.16 -36.47
C LEU A 43 7.66 5.48 -35.86
N ILE A 44 6.38 5.55 -35.50
CA ILE A 44 5.78 6.72 -34.83
C ILE A 44 6.35 6.89 -33.41
N THR A 45 6.54 5.81 -32.65
CA THR A 45 7.21 5.88 -31.33
C THR A 45 8.66 6.32 -31.46
N MET A 46 9.36 5.95 -32.54
CA MET A 46 10.75 6.37 -32.78
C MET A 46 10.87 7.85 -33.17
N ILE A 47 9.93 8.39 -33.95
CA ILE A 47 9.97 9.78 -34.44
C ILE A 47 9.43 10.78 -33.41
N ARG A 48 8.38 10.44 -32.65
CA ARG A 48 7.80 11.35 -31.66
C ARG A 48 7.09 10.56 -30.54
N PRO A 49 7.83 10.10 -29.50
CA PRO A 49 7.22 9.42 -28.34
C PRO A 49 6.24 10.33 -27.56
N VAL A 50 6.24 11.62 -27.88
CA VAL A 50 5.39 12.67 -27.30
C VAL A 50 3.89 12.45 -27.56
N PHE A 51 3.50 11.80 -28.67
CA PHE A 51 2.07 11.60 -28.98
C PHE A 51 1.37 10.61 -28.04
N PHE A 52 2.11 9.69 -27.43
CA PHE A 52 1.59 8.76 -26.42
C PHE A 52 1.64 9.31 -24.99
N LYS A 53 2.12 10.54 -24.78
CA LYS A 53 2.16 11.19 -23.45
C LYS A 53 0.82 11.21 -22.71
N PRO A 54 -0.33 11.55 -23.31
CA PRO A 54 -1.59 11.60 -22.55
C PRO A 54 -2.01 10.21 -22.04
N LEU A 55 -1.73 9.16 -22.83
CA LEU A 55 -2.09 7.79 -22.46
C LEU A 55 -1.10 7.18 -21.45
N ALA A 56 0.19 7.41 -21.63
CA ALA A 56 1.21 7.05 -20.64
C ALA A 56 0.93 7.75 -19.30
N TRP A 57 0.58 9.04 -19.33
CA TRP A 57 0.18 9.77 -18.13
C TRP A 57 -1.05 9.15 -17.44
N LEU A 58 -2.07 8.74 -18.21
CA LEU A 58 -3.23 8.03 -17.67
C LEU A 58 -2.81 6.72 -16.99
N LEU A 59 -1.97 5.92 -17.66
CA LEU A 59 -1.49 4.64 -17.15
C LEU A 59 -0.66 4.81 -15.88
N PHE A 60 0.34 5.70 -15.88
CA PHE A 60 1.17 5.98 -14.71
C PHE A 60 0.35 6.54 -13.55
N ARG A 61 -0.67 7.35 -13.84
CA ARG A 61 -1.59 7.85 -12.82
C ARG A 61 -2.41 6.72 -12.20
N VAL A 62 -2.87 5.75 -13.00
CA VAL A 62 -3.55 4.54 -12.51
C VAL A 62 -2.59 3.71 -11.66
N SER A 63 -1.36 3.46 -12.13
CA SER A 63 -0.33 2.73 -11.39
C SER A 63 -0.01 3.39 -10.04
N ALA A 64 0.14 4.71 -10.00
CA ALA A 64 0.42 5.44 -8.77
C ALA A 64 -0.74 5.37 -7.76
N VAL A 65 -1.99 5.42 -8.25
CA VAL A 65 -3.18 5.24 -7.39
C VAL A 65 -3.23 3.82 -6.86
N LEU A 66 -2.96 2.82 -7.70
CA LEU A 66 -2.91 1.43 -7.31
C LEU A 66 -1.82 1.18 -6.27
N GLU A 67 -0.66 1.81 -6.42
CA GLU A 67 0.47 1.70 -5.50
C GLU A 67 0.14 2.30 -4.12
N LYS A 68 -0.56 3.44 -4.09
CA LYS A 68 -1.08 4.03 -2.84
C LYS A 68 -2.07 3.09 -2.14
N ILE A 69 -2.93 2.43 -2.89
CA ILE A 69 -3.88 1.46 -2.36
C ILE A 69 -3.14 0.22 -1.85
N ALA A 70 -2.17 -0.29 -2.62
CA ALA A 70 -1.37 -1.45 -2.27
C ALA A 70 -0.64 -1.26 -0.94
N SER A 71 -0.02 -0.10 -0.70
CA SER A 71 0.61 0.22 0.59
C SER A 71 -0.37 0.09 1.77
N ARG A 72 -1.59 0.63 1.62
CA ARG A 72 -2.64 0.52 2.65
C ARG A 72 -3.10 -0.92 2.84
N VAL A 73 -3.30 -1.66 1.74
CA VAL A 73 -3.74 -3.06 1.76
C VAL A 73 -2.70 -3.92 2.47
N ILE A 74 -1.42 -3.78 2.14
CA ILE A 74 -0.32 -4.53 2.78
C ILE A 74 -0.31 -4.29 4.29
N LEU A 75 -0.43 -3.04 4.74
CA LEU A 75 -0.48 -2.72 6.17
C LEU A 75 -1.70 -3.37 6.85
N THR A 76 -2.87 -3.30 6.23
CA THR A 76 -4.08 -3.96 6.73
C THR A 76 -3.89 -5.48 6.82
N PHE A 77 -3.30 -6.10 5.80
CA PHE A 77 -2.99 -7.52 5.81
C PHE A 77 -2.04 -7.88 6.95
N ILE A 78 -0.95 -7.14 7.13
CA ILE A 78 -0.01 -7.36 8.25
C ILE A 78 -0.75 -7.24 9.59
N PHE A 79 -1.60 -6.23 9.75
CA PHE A 79 -2.36 -6.06 11.00
C PHE A 79 -3.33 -7.22 11.26
N VAL A 80 -4.05 -7.67 10.23
CA VAL A 80 -5.03 -8.75 10.35
C VAL A 80 -4.35 -10.11 10.57
N PHE A 81 -3.26 -10.41 9.86
CA PHE A 81 -2.62 -11.72 9.93
C PHE A 81 -1.55 -11.84 11.01
N MET A 82 -0.95 -10.73 11.43
CA MET A 82 0.16 -10.76 12.40
C MET A 82 -0.29 -10.22 13.76
N VAL A 83 -0.86 -9.00 13.79
CA VAL A 83 -1.20 -8.33 15.06
C VAL A 83 -2.48 -8.89 15.67
N THR A 84 -3.51 -9.12 14.85
CA THR A 84 -4.83 -9.56 15.32
C THR A 84 -4.80 -10.95 15.97
N PRO A 85 -4.14 -11.99 15.42
CA PRO A 85 -4.06 -13.28 16.10
C PRO A 85 -3.25 -13.20 17.39
N VAL A 86 -2.20 -12.37 17.47
CA VAL A 86 -1.48 -12.13 18.73
C VAL A 86 -2.41 -11.53 19.78
N GLY A 87 -3.25 -10.57 19.39
CA GLY A 87 -4.27 -9.99 20.27
C GLY A 87 -5.34 -11.01 20.71
N ILE A 88 -5.80 -11.87 19.80
CA ILE A 88 -6.76 -12.95 20.10
C ILE A 88 -6.13 -13.99 21.03
N CYS A 89 -4.90 -14.43 20.77
CA CYS A 89 -4.15 -15.33 21.66
C CYS A 89 -4.02 -14.72 23.06
N ARG A 90 -3.63 -13.44 23.17
CA ARG A 90 -3.55 -12.73 24.46
C ARG A 90 -4.91 -12.67 25.17
N LYS A 91 -5.99 -12.43 24.43
CA LYS A 91 -7.36 -12.42 24.96
C LYS A 91 -7.78 -13.81 25.46
N MET A 92 -7.40 -14.87 24.74
CA MET A 92 -7.72 -16.25 25.10
C MET A 92 -6.90 -16.73 26.31
N LEU A 93 -5.66 -16.25 26.48
CA LEU A 93 -4.84 -16.47 27.69
C LEU A 93 -5.39 -15.81 28.96
N GLY A 94 -6.56 -15.15 28.90
CA GLY A 94 -7.24 -14.63 30.08
C GLY A 94 -6.64 -13.34 30.66
N HIS A 95 -5.61 -12.77 30.01
CA HIS A 95 -5.15 -11.43 30.32
C HIS A 95 -6.17 -10.42 29.79
N ASP A 96 -7.11 -10.03 30.65
CA ASP A 96 -7.99 -8.88 30.47
C ASP A 96 -7.41 -7.67 31.22
N PRO A 97 -6.37 -7.00 30.69
CA PRO A 97 -5.71 -5.87 31.36
C PRO A 97 -6.66 -4.69 31.58
N MET A 98 -7.75 -4.60 30.80
CA MET A 98 -8.72 -3.52 30.88
C MET A 98 -9.98 -3.90 31.67
N ARG A 99 -10.07 -5.13 32.22
CA ARG A 99 -11.24 -5.66 32.93
C ARG A 99 -12.56 -5.32 32.21
N LEU A 100 -12.57 -5.46 30.88
CA LEU A 100 -13.66 -4.99 30.01
C LEU A 100 -15.02 -5.62 30.38
N LYS A 101 -15.01 -6.83 30.96
CA LYS A 101 -16.23 -7.51 31.44
C LYS A 101 -16.86 -6.87 32.69
N GLN A 102 -16.08 -6.09 33.45
CA GLN A 102 -16.51 -5.44 34.70
C GLN A 102 -16.80 -3.95 34.48
N TRP A 103 -16.40 -3.42 33.33
CA TRP A 103 -16.71 -2.08 32.89
C TRP A 103 -18.23 -1.94 32.70
N HIS A 104 -18.86 -1.06 33.49
CA HIS A 104 -20.28 -0.68 33.41
C HIS A 104 -21.33 -1.71 33.88
N VAL A 105 -20.90 -2.88 34.37
CA VAL A 105 -21.83 -3.91 34.91
C VAL A 105 -22.01 -3.78 36.43
N SER A 106 -21.04 -3.20 37.14
CA SER A 106 -21.12 -2.97 38.58
C SER A 106 -20.93 -1.49 38.93
N HIS A 107 -21.54 -1.05 40.04
CA HIS A 107 -21.33 0.27 40.65
C HIS A 107 -19.94 0.43 41.31
N GLN A 108 -19.03 -0.53 41.11
CA GLN A 108 -17.71 -0.56 41.73
C GLN A 108 -16.62 -0.11 40.74
N SER A 109 -15.62 0.59 41.28
CA SER A 109 -14.48 1.09 40.51
C SER A 109 -13.72 -0.04 39.80
N SER A 110 -13.43 0.12 38.51
CA SER A 110 -12.60 -0.83 37.75
C SER A 110 -11.09 -0.67 38.04
N PHE A 111 -10.70 0.39 38.74
CA PHE A 111 -9.32 0.64 39.13
C PHE A 111 -8.85 -0.43 40.13
N GLN A 112 -7.58 -0.83 40.02
CA GLN A 112 -6.94 -1.66 41.05
C GLN A 112 -6.45 -0.76 42.18
N ASP A 113 -6.80 -1.10 43.42
CA ASP A 113 -6.24 -0.44 44.59
C ASP A 113 -4.74 -0.72 44.67
N ARG A 114 -3.93 0.27 44.35
CA ARG A 114 -2.49 0.21 44.55
C ARG A 114 -2.23 0.36 46.04
N LYS A 115 -2.06 -0.77 46.74
CA LYS A 115 -1.64 -0.80 48.15
C LYS A 115 -0.16 -0.44 48.36
N HIS A 116 0.40 0.42 47.50
CA HIS A 116 1.77 0.91 47.66
C HIS A 116 1.74 2.22 48.45
N LYS A 117 2.46 2.27 49.57
CA LYS A 117 2.67 3.52 50.30
C LYS A 117 3.88 4.22 49.71
N PHE A 118 3.61 5.21 48.87
CA PHE A 118 4.66 6.07 48.32
C PHE A 118 5.49 6.67 49.45
N THR A 119 6.80 6.43 49.39
CA THR A 119 7.78 6.92 50.36
C THR A 119 8.65 7.98 49.68
N ALA A 120 9.25 8.90 50.43
CA ALA A 120 10.06 10.01 49.88
C ALA A 120 11.14 9.54 48.87
N ALA A 121 11.73 8.37 49.08
CA ALA A 121 12.72 7.78 48.17
C ALA A 121 12.17 7.43 46.77
N ASP A 122 10.86 7.13 46.62
CA ASP A 122 10.22 6.88 45.32
C ASP A 122 9.99 8.18 44.52
N LEU A 123 9.93 9.33 45.20
CA LEU A 123 9.77 10.63 44.56
C LEU A 123 11.09 11.16 43.98
N GLU A 124 12.22 10.66 44.45
CA GLU A 124 13.55 11.02 43.93
C GLU A 124 13.92 10.25 42.65
N LYS A 125 13.25 9.13 42.35
CA LYS A 125 13.43 8.32 41.14
C LYS A 125 12.16 8.20 40.33
N GLN A 126 11.68 9.33 39.81
CA GLN A 126 10.45 9.41 39.01
C GLN A 126 10.60 9.02 37.53
N PHE A 127 11.83 8.76 37.04
CA PHE A 127 12.11 8.46 35.64
C PHE A 127 13.01 7.22 35.47
#